data_AF-A0A2K3M899-F1
#
_entry.id   AF-A0A2K3M899-F1
#
_cell.length_a   1.000
_cell.length_b   1.000
_cell.length_c   1.000
_cell.angle_alpha   90.00
_cell.angle_beta   90.00
_cell.angle_gamma   90.00
#
_symmetry.space_group_name_H-M   'P 1'
#
loop_
_entity.id
_entity.type
_entity.pdbx_description
1 polymer ?
#
loop_
_entity_poly.entity_id
_entity_poly.type
_entity_poly.pdbx_seq_one_letter_code
_entity_poly.pdbx_strand_id
1 'polypeptide(L)'
;MCLRNCGKETLKYPFGSGPGCGDPRFQPHITCNQQKLTFTTHTGSYPITSIDYSNQVMYISDPTMSTCSCTLPSKGFGLDWNAPFSFDDSTIFALVDCSMNSSSICKTRSYDDGSNSKLQCDQNTQICDVMYSCRPSSININLPISTCCVYTPVNLGPSFDMDLDKLQCSSYTGFYNYNDQQVDPQKWNYGIALKYKFSVTNDYPSSCDACEKSYGFCGYSEVYNSFLCNCPNGINTTTDCFFTSSYNHGFRN
;
A
#
# COMPACT_ATOMS: atom_id res chain seq x y z
N MET A 1 -11.84 -22.16 6.45
CA MET A 1 -10.66 -22.13 7.33
C MET A 1 -9.74 -21.03 6.85
N CYS A 2 -9.30 -20.14 7.73
CA CYS A 2 -8.42 -19.04 7.36
C CYS A 2 -7.02 -19.54 7.03
N LEU A 3 -6.50 -19.15 5.88
CA LEU A 3 -5.13 -19.44 5.48
C LEU A 3 -4.19 -18.46 6.16
N ARG A 4 -3.07 -18.98 6.67
CA ARG A 4 -2.02 -18.16 7.28
C ARG A 4 -1.12 -17.48 6.25
N ASN A 5 -1.12 -17.95 5.01
CA ASN A 5 -0.27 -17.42 3.94
C ASN A 5 -1.07 -17.19 2.66
N CYS A 6 -0.72 -16.14 1.92
CA CYS A 6 -1.12 -15.93 0.54
C CYS A 6 0.13 -15.94 -0.34
N GLY A 7 0.44 -17.10 -0.94
CA GLY A 7 1.72 -17.29 -1.61
C GLY A 7 2.87 -17.20 -0.61
N LYS A 8 3.75 -16.22 -0.79
CA LYS A 8 4.91 -15.98 0.10
C LYS A 8 4.56 -15.09 1.29
N GLU A 9 3.47 -14.33 1.21
CA GLU A 9 3.09 -13.38 2.26
C GLU A 9 2.40 -14.10 3.41
N THR A 10 2.90 -13.88 4.63
CA THR A 10 2.23 -14.32 5.84
C THR A 10 1.09 -13.36 6.17
N LEU A 11 -0.12 -13.87 6.32
CA LEU A 11 -1.30 -13.15 6.74
C LEU A 11 -1.44 -13.19 8.26
N LYS A 12 -1.48 -12.02 8.86
CA LYS A 12 -1.88 -11.76 10.25
C LYS A 12 -2.91 -10.64 10.27
N TYR A 13 -3.64 -10.52 11.38
CA TYR A 13 -4.57 -9.42 11.57
C TYR A 13 -3.86 -8.06 11.30
N PRO A 14 -4.48 -7.14 10.53
CA PRO A 14 -5.89 -7.11 10.13
C PRO A 14 -6.19 -7.83 8.81
N PHE A 15 -5.17 -8.37 8.13
CA PHE A 15 -5.33 -9.01 6.83
C PHE A 15 -5.80 -10.46 6.98
N GLY A 16 -6.69 -10.87 6.08
CA GLY A 16 -7.28 -12.20 6.06
C GLY A 16 -7.21 -12.85 4.68
N SER A 17 -7.31 -14.18 4.64
CA SER A 17 -7.32 -14.93 3.39
C SER A 17 -8.65 -14.85 2.63
N GLY A 18 -9.67 -14.20 3.20
CA GLY A 18 -11.00 -14.10 2.63
C GLY A 18 -12.07 -13.81 3.69
N PRO A 19 -13.35 -13.97 3.29
CA PRO A 19 -14.52 -13.88 4.16
C PRO A 19 -14.34 -14.51 5.54
N GLY A 20 -14.66 -13.73 6.57
CA GLY A 20 -14.57 -14.11 7.97
C GLY A 20 -13.16 -14.26 8.57
N CYS A 21 -12.12 -13.93 7.81
CA CYS A 21 -10.73 -13.88 8.26
C CYS A 21 -10.23 -12.44 8.30
N GLY A 22 -9.49 -12.07 9.34
CA GLY A 22 -8.99 -10.71 9.52
C GLY A 22 -10.12 -9.72 9.84
N ASP A 23 -9.86 -8.45 9.60
CA ASP A 23 -10.78 -7.37 9.87
C ASP A 23 -11.73 -7.11 8.68
N PRO A 24 -13.06 -7.04 8.89
CA PRO A 24 -14.03 -6.77 7.83
C PRO A 24 -13.77 -5.49 7.04
N ARG A 25 -13.18 -4.45 7.65
CA ARG A 25 -12.89 -3.19 6.96
C ARG A 25 -11.79 -3.30 5.91
N PHE A 26 -10.97 -4.34 5.99
CA PHE A 26 -9.87 -4.58 5.06
C PHE A 26 -10.29 -5.50 3.90
N GLN A 27 -11.34 -6.29 4.07
CA GLN A 27 -11.81 -7.27 3.07
C GLN A 27 -12.20 -6.66 1.71
N PRO A 28 -12.81 -5.46 1.61
CA PRO A 28 -13.09 -4.83 0.32
C PRO A 28 -11.82 -4.46 -0.46
N HIS A 29 -10.71 -4.24 0.24
CA HIS A 29 -9.48 -3.72 -0.33
C HIS A 29 -8.39 -4.77 -0.49
N ILE A 30 -8.46 -5.89 0.23
CA ILE A 30 -7.38 -6.89 0.26
C ILE A 30 -7.95 -8.24 -0.14
N THR A 31 -7.42 -8.81 -1.21
CA THR A 31 -7.84 -10.13 -1.70
C THR A 31 -6.64 -11.05 -1.85
N CYS A 32 -6.78 -12.27 -1.35
CA CYS A 32 -5.87 -13.37 -1.68
C CYS A 32 -6.52 -14.29 -2.72
N ASN A 33 -5.99 -14.31 -3.94
CA ASN A 33 -6.49 -15.20 -4.99
C ASN A 33 -5.32 -15.87 -5.73
N GLN A 34 -5.39 -17.18 -5.95
CA GLN A 34 -4.33 -17.95 -6.63
C GLN A 34 -2.92 -17.65 -6.08
N GLN A 35 -2.79 -17.60 -4.74
CA GLN A 35 -1.53 -17.27 -4.05
C GLN A 35 -0.97 -15.86 -4.32
N LYS A 36 -1.79 -14.96 -4.86
CA LYS A 36 -1.46 -13.55 -5.08
C LYS A 36 -2.26 -12.69 -4.14
N LEU A 37 -1.55 -11.89 -3.34
CA LEU A 37 -2.14 -10.92 -2.45
C LEU A 37 -2.21 -9.58 -3.18
N THR A 38 -3.41 -9.02 -3.26
CA THR A 38 -3.70 -7.83 -4.06
C THR A 38 -4.44 -6.80 -3.22
N PHE A 39 -3.98 -5.56 -3.30
CA PHE A 39 -4.65 -4.38 -2.79
C PHE A 39 -5.48 -3.73 -3.90
N THR A 40 -6.73 -3.38 -3.63
CA THR A 40 -7.64 -2.77 -4.60
C THR A 40 -8.18 -1.46 -4.07
N THR A 41 -8.19 -0.46 -4.94
CA THR A 41 -8.84 0.84 -4.74
C THR A 41 -9.72 1.16 -5.95
N HIS A 42 -10.38 2.31 -5.94
CA HIS A 42 -11.10 2.82 -7.11
C HIS A 42 -10.20 3.11 -8.34
N THR A 43 -8.88 3.23 -8.17
CA THR A 43 -7.94 3.49 -9.29
C THR A 43 -7.33 2.22 -9.89
N GLY A 44 -7.37 1.09 -9.18
CA GLY A 44 -6.86 -0.17 -9.73
C GLY A 44 -6.65 -1.28 -8.70
N SER A 45 -6.01 -2.35 -9.16
CA SER A 45 -5.59 -3.48 -8.34
C SER A 45 -4.08 -3.64 -8.40
N TYR A 46 -3.45 -3.63 -7.24
CA TYR A 46 -2.02 -3.52 -7.04
C TYR A 46 -1.49 -4.73 -6.28
N PRO A 47 -0.52 -5.49 -6.83
CA PRO A 47 0.12 -6.57 -6.11
C PRO A 47 0.78 -6.06 -4.82
N ILE A 48 0.52 -6.74 -3.71
CA ILE A 48 1.21 -6.52 -2.45
C ILE A 48 2.53 -7.27 -2.51
N THR A 49 3.63 -6.55 -2.32
CA THR A 49 5.00 -7.09 -2.44
C THR A 49 5.58 -7.52 -1.11
N SER A 50 5.17 -6.89 -0.01
CA SER A 50 5.52 -7.29 1.35
C SER A 50 4.66 -6.56 2.40
N ILE A 51 4.62 -7.10 3.62
CA ILE A 51 3.93 -6.49 4.77
C ILE A 51 4.87 -6.43 5.97
N ASP A 52 5.07 -5.24 6.50
CA ASP A 52 5.76 -4.99 7.77
C ASP A 52 4.75 -4.78 8.89
N TYR A 53 4.44 -5.86 9.59
CA TYR A 53 3.53 -5.84 10.72
C TYR A 53 4.04 -5.06 11.94
N SER A 54 5.35 -4.87 12.07
CA SER A 54 5.95 -4.16 13.22
C SER A 54 5.73 -2.66 13.08
N ASN A 55 5.87 -2.15 11.86
CA ASN A 55 5.68 -0.73 11.54
C ASN A 55 4.27 -0.42 11.00
N GLN A 56 3.42 -1.43 10.83
CA GLN A 56 2.08 -1.32 10.26
C GLN A 56 2.07 -0.72 8.85
N VAL A 57 3.02 -1.17 8.02
CA VAL A 57 3.20 -0.70 6.64
C VAL A 57 3.04 -1.87 5.68
N MET A 58 2.30 -1.65 4.60
CA MET A 58 2.16 -2.57 3.47
C MET A 58 2.77 -1.93 2.24
N TYR A 59 3.54 -2.71 1.48
CA TYR A 59 4.18 -2.24 0.25
C TYR A 59 3.45 -2.83 -0.96
N ILE A 60 3.16 -1.98 -1.94
CA ILE A 60 2.50 -2.37 -3.18
C ILE A 60 3.31 -1.93 -4.40
N SER A 61 3.07 -2.59 -5.53
CA SER A 61 3.63 -2.21 -6.82
C SER A 61 2.51 -1.77 -7.77
N ASP A 62 2.61 -0.57 -8.35
CA ASP A 62 1.77 -0.18 -9.47
C ASP A 62 2.43 -0.61 -10.80
N PRO A 63 1.82 -1.52 -11.58
CA PRO A 63 2.38 -1.98 -12.85
C PRO A 63 2.39 -0.91 -13.94
N THR A 64 1.67 0.20 -13.78
CA THR A 64 1.61 1.32 -14.72
C THR A 64 2.60 2.43 -14.39
N MET A 65 3.22 2.38 -13.22
CA MET A 65 4.19 3.37 -12.77
C MET A 65 5.51 3.23 -13.54
N SER A 66 6.13 4.37 -13.85
CA SER A 66 7.44 4.40 -14.48
C SER A 66 8.56 4.13 -13.47
N THR A 67 9.62 3.48 -13.94
CA THR A 67 10.87 3.26 -13.20
C THR A 67 12.04 3.76 -14.04
N CYS A 68 13.24 3.83 -13.48
CA CYS A 68 14.42 4.24 -14.25
C CYS A 68 14.74 3.34 -15.46
N SER A 69 14.23 2.10 -15.47
CA SER A 69 14.43 1.14 -16.57
C SER A 69 13.30 1.15 -17.61
N CYS A 70 12.12 1.67 -17.28
CA CYS A 70 10.94 1.59 -18.14
C CYS A 70 9.98 2.75 -17.88
N THR A 71 9.62 3.48 -18.94
CA THR A 71 8.59 4.51 -18.89
C THR A 71 7.28 3.95 -19.43
N LEU A 72 6.22 4.04 -18.63
CA LEU A 72 4.88 3.55 -18.97
C LEU A 72 3.86 4.66 -18.74
N PRO A 73 2.87 4.87 -19.65
CA PRO A 73 1.81 5.81 -19.37
C PRO A 73 0.97 5.32 -18.19
N SER A 74 0.56 6.25 -17.32
CA SER A 74 -0.29 5.95 -16.17
C SER A 74 -1.41 6.98 -16.05
N LYS A 75 -2.53 6.55 -15.46
CA LYS A 75 -3.62 7.45 -15.05
C LYS A 75 -3.39 8.04 -13.66
N GLY A 76 -2.41 7.51 -12.94
CA GLY A 76 -2.10 7.87 -11.56
C GLY A 76 -2.65 6.86 -10.55
N PHE A 77 -2.70 7.27 -9.29
CA PHE A 77 -2.98 6.42 -8.14
C PHE A 77 -3.82 7.15 -7.11
N GLY A 78 -4.77 6.45 -6.51
CA GLY A 78 -5.71 7.00 -5.53
C GLY A 78 -6.08 6.00 -4.45
N LEU A 79 -6.22 6.48 -3.22
CA LEU A 79 -6.75 5.70 -2.09
C LEU A 79 -8.23 5.98 -1.89
N ASP A 80 -8.99 4.96 -1.50
CA ASP A 80 -10.40 5.18 -1.13
C ASP A 80 -10.47 5.91 0.22
N TRP A 81 -11.15 7.05 0.26
CA TRP A 81 -11.21 7.94 1.44
C TRP A 81 -11.75 7.27 2.72
N ASN A 82 -12.53 6.19 2.58
CA ASN A 82 -13.12 5.43 3.67
C ASN A 82 -12.29 4.19 4.06
N ALA A 83 -11.19 3.91 3.36
CA ALA A 83 -10.35 2.76 3.62
C ALA A 83 -9.41 3.03 4.81
N PRO A 84 -9.03 2.00 5.58
CA PRO A 84 -8.17 2.15 6.76
C PRO A 84 -6.68 2.32 6.39
N PHE A 85 -6.38 2.98 5.26
CA PHE A 85 -5.03 3.17 4.71
C PHE A 85 -4.68 4.65 4.57
N SER A 86 -3.38 4.93 4.65
CA SER A 86 -2.80 6.24 4.37
C SER A 86 -1.41 6.05 3.78
N PHE A 87 -0.90 7.04 3.06
CA PHE A 87 0.49 7.00 2.59
C PHE A 87 1.46 6.98 3.79
N ASP A 88 2.50 6.15 3.69
CA ASP A 88 3.63 6.23 4.60
C ASP A 88 4.46 7.48 4.31
N ASP A 89 5.00 8.13 5.34
CA ASP A 89 5.74 9.39 5.23
C ASP A 89 7.04 9.24 4.40
N SER A 90 7.56 8.02 4.27
CA SER A 90 8.72 7.71 3.43
C SER A 90 8.37 7.55 1.94
N THR A 91 7.08 7.47 1.60
CA THR A 91 6.63 7.37 0.21
C THR A 91 6.85 8.70 -0.49
N ILE A 92 7.46 8.63 -1.66
CA ILE A 92 7.73 9.76 -2.52
C ILE A 92 7.12 9.48 -3.88
N PHE A 93 6.41 10.46 -4.43
CA PHE A 93 5.97 10.44 -5.81
C PHE A 93 6.71 11.49 -6.64
N ALA A 94 7.14 11.14 -7.84
CA ALA A 94 7.60 12.10 -8.83
C ALA A 94 6.78 11.97 -10.11
N LEU A 95 6.09 13.05 -10.48
CA LEU A 95 5.34 13.15 -11.72
C LEU A 95 6.32 13.41 -12.86
N VAL A 96 6.13 12.75 -14.00
CA VAL A 96 7.05 12.86 -15.14
C VAL A 96 6.30 13.17 -16.43
N ASP A 97 6.98 13.89 -17.32
CA ASP A 97 6.45 14.32 -18.62
C ASP A 97 5.12 15.08 -18.50
N CYS A 98 5.12 16.03 -17.57
CA CYS A 98 4.08 17.03 -17.36
C CYS A 98 4.20 18.20 -18.35
N SER A 99 3.05 18.68 -18.82
CA SER A 99 2.96 19.86 -19.67
C SER A 99 3.21 21.15 -18.89
N MET A 100 4.33 21.83 -19.16
CA MET A 100 4.69 23.09 -18.49
C MET A 100 3.69 24.24 -18.74
N ASN A 101 3.00 24.24 -19.89
CA ASN A 101 2.12 25.34 -20.30
C ASN A 101 0.66 25.16 -19.85
N SER A 102 0.21 23.92 -19.62
CA SER A 102 -1.18 23.62 -19.24
C SER A 102 -1.31 23.09 -17.82
N SER A 103 -0.29 22.44 -17.27
CA SER A 103 -0.33 21.92 -15.90
C SER A 103 -0.37 23.07 -14.89
N SER A 104 -1.40 23.09 -14.05
CA SER A 104 -1.48 24.01 -12.90
C SER A 104 -0.35 23.79 -11.91
N ILE A 105 0.16 22.56 -11.82
CA ILE A 105 1.26 22.16 -10.94
C ILE A 105 2.60 22.72 -11.42
N CYS A 106 2.86 22.72 -12.73
CA CYS A 106 4.15 23.15 -13.29
C CYS A 106 4.29 24.67 -13.44
N LYS A 107 3.22 25.45 -13.20
CA LYS A 107 3.19 26.88 -13.49
C LYS A 107 3.92 27.78 -12.48
N THR A 108 4.34 27.28 -11.33
CA THR A 108 4.94 28.12 -10.28
C THR A 108 5.88 27.34 -9.38
N ARG A 109 7.08 27.89 -9.15
CA ARG A 109 8.01 27.45 -8.10
C ARG A 109 7.25 27.43 -6.77
N SER A 110 7.03 26.24 -6.23
CA SER A 110 6.31 25.95 -4.99
C SER A 110 4.84 26.37 -5.01
N TYR A 111 3.96 25.39 -5.29
CA TYR A 111 2.55 25.49 -4.90
C TYR A 111 2.46 25.11 -3.42
N ASP A 112 2.32 26.11 -2.55
CA ASP A 112 2.03 25.90 -1.13
C ASP A 112 0.51 25.75 -0.98
N ASP A 113 0.02 24.51 -0.82
CA ASP A 113 -1.41 24.21 -0.59
C ASP A 113 -1.85 24.48 0.88
N GLY A 114 -1.10 25.30 1.62
CA GLY A 114 -1.31 25.53 3.06
C GLY A 114 -1.05 24.29 3.95
N SER A 115 -0.74 23.15 3.34
CA SER A 115 -0.22 21.92 3.97
C SER A 115 1.31 21.90 3.85
N ASN A 116 2.02 21.23 4.77
CA ASN A 116 3.49 21.07 4.78
C ASN A 116 4.07 20.28 3.58
N SER A 117 3.34 20.19 2.46
CA SER A 117 3.69 19.37 1.30
C SER A 117 4.17 20.28 0.18
N LYS A 118 5.44 20.17 -0.17
CA LYS A 118 6.10 21.06 -1.13
C LYS A 118 6.22 20.35 -2.47
N LEU A 119 5.40 20.75 -3.43
CA LEU A 119 5.54 20.30 -4.80
C LEU A 119 6.64 21.10 -5.50
N GLN A 120 7.71 20.42 -5.91
CA GLN A 120 8.88 21.06 -6.51
C GLN A 120 9.05 20.59 -7.95
N CYS A 121 8.65 21.45 -8.89
CA CYS A 121 8.84 21.27 -10.33
C CYS A 121 10.13 21.98 -10.80
N ASP A 122 10.99 21.21 -11.46
CA ASP A 122 12.16 21.60 -12.24
C ASP A 122 13.42 22.19 -11.56
N GLN A 123 14.55 21.77 -12.14
CA GLN A 123 15.99 22.08 -12.02
C GLN A 123 16.78 22.03 -10.71
N ASN A 124 16.23 21.70 -9.53
CA ASN A 124 17.08 21.65 -8.30
C ASN A 124 16.68 20.56 -7.28
N THR A 125 16.06 19.45 -7.70
CA THR A 125 15.87 18.30 -6.80
C THR A 125 16.75 17.15 -7.25
N GLN A 126 17.46 16.55 -6.30
CA GLN A 126 18.34 15.40 -6.56
C GLN A 126 17.58 14.24 -7.23
N ILE A 127 16.30 14.05 -6.89
CA ILE A 127 15.45 13.03 -7.50
C ILE A 127 15.23 13.32 -8.99
N CYS A 128 14.86 14.54 -9.37
CA CYS A 128 14.64 14.86 -10.78
C CYS A 128 15.94 14.79 -11.58
N ASP A 129 17.05 15.27 -11.03
CA ASP A 129 18.37 15.20 -11.68
C ASP A 129 18.76 13.75 -11.99
N VAL A 130 18.53 12.85 -11.04
CA VAL A 130 18.76 11.41 -11.22
C VAL A 130 17.76 10.83 -12.23
N MET A 131 16.48 11.18 -12.18
CA MET A 131 15.48 10.69 -13.13
C MET A 131 15.78 11.11 -14.57
N TYR A 132 16.29 12.33 -14.81
CA TYR A 132 16.73 12.76 -16.13
C TYR A 132 17.92 11.94 -16.67
N SER A 133 18.71 11.32 -15.79
CA SER A 133 19.81 10.42 -16.18
C SER A 133 19.33 9.02 -16.59
N CYS A 134 18.09 8.66 -16.25
CA CYS A 134 17.51 7.36 -16.59
C CYS A 134 17.34 7.20 -18.10
N ARG A 135 17.85 6.08 -18.61
CA ARG A 135 17.69 5.69 -20.01
C ARG A 135 16.81 4.45 -20.07
N PRO A 136 15.50 4.58 -20.32
CA PRO A 136 14.64 3.42 -20.45
C PRO A 136 15.14 2.57 -21.63
N SER A 137 15.27 1.25 -21.40
CA SER A 137 15.79 0.30 -22.39
C SER A 137 14.69 -0.36 -23.23
N SER A 138 13.42 0.08 -23.07
CA SER A 138 12.23 -0.62 -23.57
C SER A 138 11.68 -0.05 -24.89
N ILE A 139 11.17 -0.95 -25.72
CA ILE A 139 11.09 -0.89 -27.20
C ILE A 139 10.00 0.00 -27.85
N ASN A 140 9.24 0.86 -27.15
CA ASN A 140 8.20 1.64 -27.85
C ASN A 140 8.07 3.14 -27.55
N ILE A 141 8.73 3.71 -26.54
CA ILE A 141 8.82 5.17 -26.35
C ILE A 141 10.19 5.47 -25.70
N ASN A 142 11.24 5.52 -26.51
CA ASN A 142 12.58 5.98 -26.11
C ASN A 142 12.62 7.52 -26.06
N LEU A 143 11.74 8.15 -25.28
CA LEU A 143 11.87 9.58 -24.99
C LEU A 143 12.50 9.76 -23.60
N PRO A 144 13.59 10.53 -23.50
CA PRO A 144 14.09 10.94 -22.19
C PRO A 144 13.01 11.73 -21.45
N ILE A 145 12.97 11.58 -20.13
CA ILE A 145 12.05 12.35 -19.28
C ILE A 145 12.31 13.83 -19.54
N SER A 146 11.26 14.54 -19.96
CA SER A 146 11.31 15.94 -20.36
C SER A 146 11.07 16.89 -19.21
N THR A 147 10.24 16.47 -18.24
CA THR A 147 9.91 17.26 -17.05
C THR A 147 9.71 16.34 -15.85
N CYS A 148 10.03 16.84 -14.66
CA CYS A 148 9.89 16.13 -13.40
C CYS A 148 9.42 17.06 -12.27
N CYS A 149 8.45 16.58 -11.49
CA CYS A 149 7.91 17.28 -10.32
C CYS A 149 7.83 16.31 -9.14
N VAL A 150 8.59 16.61 -8.07
CA VAL A 150 8.64 15.76 -6.87
C VAL A 150 7.59 16.23 -5.86
N TYR A 151 6.81 15.27 -5.34
CA TYR A 151 5.75 15.45 -4.37
C TYR A 151 6.16 14.82 -3.03
N THR A 152 6.67 15.63 -2.09
CA THR A 152 7.13 15.16 -0.77
C THR A 152 6.87 16.16 0.36
N PRO A 153 6.37 15.72 1.53
CA PRO A 153 5.68 14.44 1.75
C PRO A 153 4.41 14.34 0.88
N VAL A 154 3.91 13.12 0.68
CA VAL A 154 2.69 12.91 -0.12
C VAL A 154 1.48 13.49 0.61
N ASN A 155 0.80 14.42 -0.05
CA ASN A 155 -0.46 14.98 0.40
C ASN A 155 -1.35 15.23 -0.81
N LEU A 156 -2.04 14.18 -1.26
CA LEU A 156 -2.95 14.25 -2.40
C LEU A 156 -4.30 14.91 -2.03
N GLY A 157 -4.28 15.81 -1.05
CA GLY A 157 -5.46 16.45 -0.49
C GLY A 157 -6.47 15.46 0.13
N PRO A 158 -7.70 15.90 0.39
CA PRO A 158 -8.75 15.07 1.00
C PRO A 158 -9.24 13.94 0.09
N SER A 159 -8.98 14.05 -1.22
CA SER A 159 -9.35 13.03 -2.20
C SER A 159 -8.37 11.85 -2.22
N PHE A 160 -7.16 12.01 -1.68
CA PHE A 160 -6.09 11.02 -1.73
C PHE A 160 -5.76 10.55 -3.17
N ASP A 161 -6.00 11.41 -4.16
CA ASP A 161 -5.95 11.09 -5.59
C ASP A 161 -4.85 11.85 -6.33
N MET A 162 -4.05 11.10 -7.08
CA MET A 162 -3.16 11.60 -8.11
C MET A 162 -3.78 11.31 -9.47
N ASP A 163 -4.44 12.30 -10.05
CA ASP A 163 -5.08 12.20 -11.37
C ASP A 163 -4.18 12.81 -12.45
N LEU A 164 -3.40 11.99 -13.13
CA LEU A 164 -2.39 12.48 -14.08
C LEU A 164 -2.98 13.19 -15.30
N ASP A 165 -4.20 12.84 -15.70
CA ASP A 165 -4.90 13.51 -16.80
C ASP A 165 -5.23 14.95 -16.41
N LYS A 166 -5.76 15.17 -15.19
CA LYS A 166 -6.00 16.53 -14.66
C LYS A 166 -4.69 17.31 -14.47
N LEU A 167 -3.64 16.62 -14.01
CA LEU A 167 -2.33 17.23 -13.78
C LEU A 167 -1.53 17.42 -15.07
N GLN A 168 -2.03 16.89 -16.20
CA GLN A 168 -1.41 16.97 -17.52
C GLN A 168 0.00 16.35 -17.54
N CYS A 169 0.17 15.22 -16.87
CA CYS A 169 1.40 14.43 -16.80
C CYS A 169 1.21 13.08 -17.48
N SER A 170 2.24 12.58 -18.16
CA SER A 170 2.12 11.32 -18.90
C SER A 170 2.27 10.09 -18.00
N SER A 171 3.04 10.22 -16.91
CA SER A 171 3.26 9.15 -15.96
C SER A 171 3.69 9.69 -14.60
N TYR A 172 3.89 8.78 -13.66
CA TYR A 172 4.50 9.04 -12.38
C TYR A 172 5.46 7.90 -12.01
N THR A 173 6.36 8.19 -11.09
CA THR A 173 7.14 7.20 -10.36
C THR A 173 6.88 7.33 -8.87
N GLY A 174 6.96 6.21 -8.16
CA GLY A 174 6.70 6.07 -6.74
C GLY A 174 7.77 5.19 -6.13
N PHE A 175 8.33 5.63 -5.01
CA PHE A 175 9.35 4.89 -4.29
C PHE A 175 9.33 5.26 -2.81
N TYR A 176 9.91 4.41 -1.96
CA TYR A 176 9.89 4.59 -0.51
C TYR A 176 11.27 4.34 0.12
N ASN A 177 11.45 4.80 1.36
CA ASN A 177 12.72 4.71 2.09
C ASN A 177 13.91 5.28 1.30
N TYR A 178 13.67 6.33 0.50
CA TYR A 178 14.73 7.01 -0.23
C TYR A 178 15.67 7.70 0.75
N ASN A 179 16.96 7.55 0.51
CA ASN A 179 18.01 8.28 1.21
C ASN A 179 18.83 9.04 0.16
N ASP A 180 19.24 10.27 0.51
CA ASP A 180 19.98 11.15 -0.41
C ASP A 180 21.38 10.61 -0.78
N GLN A 181 21.82 9.52 -0.14
CA GLN A 181 23.08 8.85 -0.46
C GLN A 181 22.92 7.82 -1.61
N GLN A 182 21.70 7.41 -1.92
CA GLN A 182 21.42 6.40 -2.93
C GLN A 182 21.27 7.02 -4.32
N VAL A 183 22.42 7.41 -4.87
CA VAL A 183 22.55 8.06 -6.19
C VAL A 183 22.25 7.14 -7.38
N ASP A 184 22.15 5.82 -7.17
CA ASP A 184 21.83 4.85 -8.21
C ASP A 184 20.32 4.59 -8.26
N PRO A 185 19.58 5.13 -9.25
CA PRO A 185 18.13 5.00 -9.35
C PRO A 185 17.67 3.57 -9.59
N GLN A 186 18.52 2.70 -10.14
CA GLN A 186 18.17 1.30 -10.37
C GLN A 186 18.02 0.51 -9.06
N LYS A 187 18.52 1.06 -7.95
CA LYS A 187 18.46 0.43 -6.63
C LYS A 187 17.33 0.97 -5.76
N TRP A 188 16.59 1.98 -6.22
CA TRP A 188 15.50 2.56 -5.43
C TRP A 188 14.41 1.53 -5.17
N ASN A 189 13.74 1.66 -4.02
CA ASN A 189 12.60 0.81 -3.69
C ASN A 189 11.36 1.31 -4.42
N TYR A 190 11.22 0.96 -5.70
CA TYR A 190 10.05 1.30 -6.48
C TYR A 190 8.78 0.64 -5.92
N GLY A 191 7.75 1.44 -5.73
CA GLY A 191 6.48 1.02 -5.17
C GLY A 191 5.88 2.11 -4.27
N ILE A 192 4.81 1.75 -3.57
CA ILE A 192 4.08 2.66 -2.68
C ILE A 192 4.01 2.01 -1.31
N ALA A 193 4.41 2.74 -0.27
CA ALA A 193 4.29 2.28 1.11
C ALA A 193 3.01 2.87 1.73
N LEU A 194 2.16 2.00 2.26
CA LEU A 194 0.86 2.35 2.82
C LEU A 194 0.82 1.95 4.29
N LYS A 195 0.63 2.94 5.17
CA LYS A 195 0.27 2.69 6.56
C LYS A 195 -1.16 2.17 6.64
N TYR A 196 -1.42 1.28 7.57
CA TYR A 196 -2.77 0.83 7.90
C TYR A 196 -3.06 0.97 9.39
N LYS A 197 -4.35 1.12 9.73
CA LYS A 197 -4.78 1.29 11.13
C LYS A 197 -5.85 0.30 11.55
N PHE A 198 -5.76 -0.18 12.79
CA PHE A 198 -6.76 -1.06 13.40
C PHE A 198 -8.03 -0.32 13.84
N SER A 199 -7.94 0.96 14.17
CA SER A 199 -9.10 1.74 14.64
C SER A 199 -8.76 3.22 14.53
N VAL A 200 -9.67 4.09 14.98
CA VAL A 200 -9.39 5.52 15.12
C VAL A 200 -8.19 5.77 16.04
N THR A 201 -8.07 5.00 17.13
CA THR A 201 -6.95 5.06 18.08
C THR A 201 -5.79 4.15 17.68
N ASN A 202 -5.97 3.33 16.65
CA ASN A 202 -5.00 2.33 16.15
C ASN A 202 -4.60 1.28 17.20
N ASP A 203 -5.50 0.96 18.14
CA ASP A 203 -5.27 -0.07 19.15
C ASP A 203 -5.48 -1.48 18.57
N TYR A 204 -4.59 -2.41 18.92
CA TYR A 204 -4.76 -3.82 18.58
C TYR A 204 -5.93 -4.43 19.36
N PRO A 205 -6.92 -5.09 18.72
CA PRO A 205 -8.04 -5.68 19.45
C PRO A 205 -7.58 -6.78 20.41
N SER A 206 -7.92 -6.65 21.69
CA SER A 206 -7.56 -7.62 22.73
C SER A 206 -8.10 -9.03 22.47
N SER A 207 -9.26 -9.14 21.82
CA SER A 207 -9.84 -10.42 21.39
C SER A 207 -9.01 -11.09 20.29
N CYS A 208 -8.50 -10.31 19.33
CA CYS A 208 -7.58 -10.83 18.32
C CYS A 208 -6.26 -11.27 18.95
N ASP A 209 -5.71 -10.48 19.88
CA ASP A 209 -4.47 -10.83 20.59
C ASP A 209 -4.61 -12.15 21.36
N ALA A 210 -5.70 -12.34 22.09
CA ALA A 210 -5.99 -13.60 22.78
C ALA A 210 -6.13 -14.78 21.81
N CYS A 211 -6.87 -14.59 20.70
CA CYS A 211 -7.04 -15.60 19.67
C CYS A 211 -5.71 -16.05 19.07
N GLU A 212 -4.86 -15.10 18.66
CA GLU A 212 -3.59 -15.40 18.02
C GLU A 212 -2.57 -16.03 18.99
N LYS A 213 -2.55 -15.60 20.27
CA LYS A 213 -1.77 -16.26 21.33
C LYS A 213 -2.15 -17.72 21.56
N SER A 214 -3.40 -18.07 21.26
CA SER A 214 -3.89 -19.45 21.31
C SER A 214 -3.71 -20.22 19.99
N TYR A 215 -2.90 -19.72 19.06
CA TYR A 215 -2.70 -20.27 17.71
C TYR A 215 -3.95 -20.25 16.83
N GLY A 216 -4.94 -19.43 17.15
CA GLY A 216 -6.08 -19.14 16.29
C GLY A 216 -5.73 -18.15 15.18
N PHE A 217 -6.70 -17.89 14.30
CA PHE A 217 -6.67 -16.81 13.32
C PHE A 217 -7.81 -15.85 13.63
N CYS A 218 -7.50 -14.59 13.93
CA CYS A 218 -8.52 -13.59 14.24
C CYS A 218 -9.40 -13.33 13.02
N GLY A 219 -10.70 -13.30 13.24
CA GLY A 219 -11.70 -13.05 12.21
C GLY A 219 -12.99 -12.51 12.80
N TYR A 220 -13.99 -12.37 11.94
CA TYR A 220 -15.31 -11.89 12.31
C TYR A 220 -16.37 -12.71 11.58
N SER A 221 -17.50 -12.96 12.22
CA SER A 221 -18.65 -13.59 11.55
C SER A 221 -19.28 -12.61 10.58
N GLU A 222 -19.41 -12.98 9.30
CA GLU A 222 -20.10 -12.14 8.31
C GLU A 222 -21.58 -11.91 8.64
N VAL A 223 -22.22 -12.89 9.29
CA VAL A 223 -23.65 -12.85 9.61
C VAL A 223 -23.93 -11.88 10.76
N TYR A 224 -23.05 -11.85 11.77
CA TYR A 224 -23.28 -11.11 13.01
C TYR A 224 -22.35 -9.90 13.18
N ASN A 225 -21.41 -9.70 12.25
CA ASN A 225 -20.33 -8.72 12.33
C ASN A 225 -19.64 -8.68 13.70
N SER A 226 -19.42 -9.86 14.27
CA SER A 226 -18.89 -10.04 15.62
C SER A 226 -17.61 -10.86 15.60
N PHE A 227 -16.77 -10.66 16.61
CA PHE A 227 -15.48 -11.34 16.73
C PHE A 227 -15.63 -12.87 16.66
N LEU A 228 -14.69 -13.50 15.97
CA LEU A 228 -14.60 -14.95 15.78
C LEU A 228 -13.13 -15.38 15.80
N CYS A 229 -12.79 -16.36 16.62
CA CYS A 229 -11.47 -16.98 16.59
C CYS A 229 -11.53 -18.31 15.82
N ASN A 230 -10.82 -18.37 14.70
CA ASN A 230 -10.75 -19.58 13.87
C ASN A 230 -9.62 -20.48 14.38
N CYS A 231 -9.95 -21.62 15.00
CA CYS A 231 -8.96 -22.50 15.61
C CYS A 231 -8.37 -23.53 14.64
N PRO A 232 -7.13 -24.01 14.86
CA PRO A 232 -6.46 -24.99 13.99
C PRO A 232 -7.22 -26.32 13.84
N ASN A 233 -8.04 -26.68 14.82
CA ASN A 233 -8.87 -27.88 14.82
C ASN A 233 -10.19 -27.73 14.02
N GLY A 234 -10.40 -26.59 13.34
CA GLY A 234 -11.59 -26.31 12.53
C GLY A 234 -12.80 -25.82 13.32
N ILE A 235 -12.66 -25.60 14.63
CA ILE A 235 -13.72 -25.06 15.48
C ILE A 235 -13.58 -23.54 15.56
N ASN A 236 -14.69 -22.83 15.46
CA ASN A 236 -14.72 -21.39 15.70
C ASN A 236 -15.15 -21.11 17.14
N THR A 237 -14.48 -20.18 17.81
CA THR A 237 -14.78 -19.79 19.20
C THR A 237 -14.99 -18.28 19.31
N THR A 238 -15.53 -17.83 20.44
CA THR A 238 -15.81 -16.41 20.72
C THR A 238 -14.76 -15.76 21.63
N THR A 239 -13.70 -16.48 22.00
CA THR A 239 -12.61 -15.97 22.85
C THR A 239 -11.24 -16.37 22.29
N ASP A 240 -10.89 -17.64 22.42
CA ASP A 240 -9.58 -18.21 22.10
C ASP A 240 -9.70 -19.72 21.81
N CYS A 241 -8.57 -20.36 21.51
CA CYS A 241 -8.46 -21.78 21.19
C CYS A 241 -7.88 -22.62 22.35
N PHE A 242 -7.75 -22.09 23.57
CA PHE A 242 -7.23 -22.87 24.71
C PHE A 242 -8.26 -23.86 25.24
N PHE A 243 -9.55 -23.53 25.21
CA PHE A 243 -10.63 -24.40 25.71
C PHE A 243 -10.64 -25.81 25.10
N THR A 244 -10.18 -25.97 23.85
CA THR A 244 -10.16 -27.26 23.16
C THR A 244 -8.93 -28.12 23.48
N SER A 245 -7.84 -27.52 24.01
CA SER A 245 -6.72 -28.29 24.56
C SER A 245 -7.16 -29.12 25.77
N SER A 246 -8.02 -28.57 26.62
CA SER A 246 -8.57 -29.25 27.80
C SER A 246 -9.55 -30.37 27.45
N TYR A 247 -10.31 -30.25 26.35
CA TYR A 247 -11.30 -31.26 25.94
C TYR A 247 -10.63 -32.55 25.43
N ASN A 248 -9.50 -32.44 24.72
CA ASN A 248 -8.74 -33.60 24.25
C ASN A 248 -8.04 -34.38 25.37
N HIS A 249 -7.83 -33.77 26.54
CA HIS A 249 -7.33 -34.47 27.74
C HIS A 249 -8.44 -35.13 28.56
N GLY A 250 -9.71 -34.78 28.32
CA GLY A 250 -10.87 -35.36 29.03
C GLY A 250 -11.36 -36.70 28.50
N PHE A 251 -10.95 -37.12 27.30
CA PHE A 251 -11.33 -38.40 26.67
C PHE A 251 -10.21 -39.46 26.70
N ARG A 252 -9.17 -39.25 27.51
CA ARG A 252 -8.04 -40.18 27.69
C ARG A 252 -7.99 -40.84 29.08
N ASN A 253 -9.13 -40.97 29.75
CA ASN A 253 -9.30 -41.80 30.95
C ASN A 253 -10.36 -42.86 30.71
#